data_AF-U2QSN9-F1
#
_entry.id   AF-U2QSN9-F1
#
_cell.length_a   1.000
_cell.length_b   1.000
_cell.length_c   1.000
_cell.angle_alpha   90.00
_cell.angle_beta   90.00
_cell.angle_gamma   90.00
#
_symmetry.space_group_name_H-M   'P 1'
#
loop_
_entity.id
_entity.type
_entity.pdbx_description
1 polymer ?
#
loop_
_entity_poly.entity_id
_entity_poly.type
_entity_poly.pdbx_seq_one_letter_code
_entity_poly.pdbx_strand_id
1 'polypeptide(L)'
;MTELLIKLFVKNSKDTKDVKVRLAYGNLAGIVGILCNVLLFVGKYLIGTIFGSIAIAADAINNLSDASSNIVSLIGFKLGSKKADEEHPFGHARYEYLAGLVVCVIIVAIGLSLAKESILKVIHPSEVDCNALMIVVMLISIAVKLWMSIFNKKIGMKIESDTLIATAADSRNDVISTSAVVIATILCKVTGWNIIDGIAGIGVAVFILYSGIGLIKETLSPLLGKVPAAEFVNHITEKIQSYPGVIGVHDLMIHDYGPGNLFATVHVEFPAETPVIEAHEIMDEIERDFQKQEHMILTIHYDPIVEESEEVAKIRAFVSQAAKEFDERLSIHEVRLVPGNLSSNVIFDCVKPAGFKASDSEITSYLQKRVTEWNPCYRCVIKIEQSYV
;
A
#
# COMPACT_ATOMS: atom_id res chain seq x y z
N MET A 1 -22.68 -27.29 -0.59
CA MET A 1 -21.22 -27.30 -0.75
C MET A 1 -20.51 -26.36 0.24
N THR A 2 -20.89 -25.07 0.31
CA THR A 2 -20.31 -24.08 1.24
C THR A 2 -20.29 -24.52 2.72
N GLU A 3 -21.42 -24.94 3.27
CA GLU A 3 -21.50 -25.42 4.67
C GLU A 3 -20.69 -26.71 4.93
N LEU A 4 -20.55 -27.56 3.91
CA LEU A 4 -19.79 -28.80 4.00
C LEU A 4 -18.29 -28.51 4.08
N LEU A 5 -17.79 -27.61 3.22
CA LEU A 5 -16.39 -27.16 3.23
C LEU A 5 -16.03 -26.48 4.54
N ILE A 6 -16.91 -25.61 5.05
CA ILE A 6 -16.73 -24.94 6.34
C ILE A 6 -16.65 -25.98 7.48
N LYS A 7 -17.53 -26.97 7.48
CA LYS A 7 -17.55 -28.02 8.52
C LYS A 7 -16.34 -28.96 8.46
N LEU A 8 -15.80 -29.20 7.27
CA LEU A 8 -14.62 -30.05 7.05
C LEU A 8 -13.31 -29.36 7.43
N PHE A 9 -13.16 -28.07 7.09
CA PHE A 9 -11.88 -27.37 7.19
C PHE A 9 -11.78 -26.35 8.33
N VAL A 10 -12.91 -25.91 8.92
CA VAL A 10 -12.91 -24.95 10.04
C VAL A 10 -13.38 -25.63 11.33
N LYS A 11 -12.43 -25.96 12.21
CA LYS A 11 -12.72 -26.43 13.58
C LYS A 11 -13.25 -25.26 14.43
N ASN A 12 -14.27 -25.51 15.27
CA ASN A 12 -14.95 -24.49 16.09
C ASN A 12 -15.52 -23.29 15.30
N SER A 13 -16.17 -23.57 14.17
CA SER A 13 -16.76 -22.62 13.21
C SER A 13 -17.81 -21.62 13.74
N LYS A 14 -18.13 -21.64 15.04
CA LYS A 14 -19.08 -20.73 15.70
C LYS A 14 -18.41 -19.55 16.39
N ASP A 15 -17.14 -19.65 16.77
CA ASP A 15 -16.42 -18.58 17.43
C ASP A 15 -15.61 -17.76 16.43
N THR A 16 -16.29 -16.88 15.69
CA THR A 16 -15.68 -16.08 14.62
C THR A 16 -14.84 -14.91 15.13
N LYS A 17 -14.87 -14.65 16.45
CA LYS A 17 -14.05 -13.62 17.11
C LYS A 17 -12.66 -14.13 17.49
N ASP A 18 -12.47 -15.45 17.60
CA ASP A 18 -11.15 -16.05 17.74
C ASP A 18 -10.32 -15.83 16.46
N VAL A 19 -9.14 -15.25 16.64
CA VAL A 19 -8.16 -14.97 15.57
C VAL A 19 -7.85 -16.23 14.75
N LYS A 20 -7.74 -17.41 15.39
CA LYS A 20 -7.44 -18.68 14.71
C LYS A 20 -8.59 -19.16 13.84
N VAL A 21 -9.83 -18.97 14.28
CA VAL A 21 -11.03 -19.35 13.50
C VAL A 21 -11.22 -18.40 12.33
N ARG A 22 -11.02 -17.10 12.53
CA ARG A 22 -11.03 -16.08 11.46
C ARG A 22 -9.98 -16.37 10.39
N LEU A 23 -8.74 -16.70 10.78
CA LEU A 23 -7.68 -17.10 9.85
C LEU A 23 -8.01 -18.39 9.10
N ALA A 24 -8.59 -19.40 9.78
CA ALA A 24 -9.00 -20.65 9.12
C ALA A 24 -10.08 -20.41 8.05
N TYR A 25 -11.04 -19.52 8.30
CA TYR A 25 -12.03 -19.09 7.31
C TYR A 25 -11.38 -18.39 6.11
N GLY A 26 -10.45 -17.46 6.35
CA GLY A 26 -9.70 -16.77 5.31
C GLY A 26 -8.87 -17.72 4.44
N ASN A 27 -8.13 -18.63 5.06
CA ASN A 27 -7.31 -19.63 4.36
C ASN A 27 -8.16 -20.59 3.51
N LEU A 28 -9.29 -21.07 4.05
CA LEU A 28 -10.22 -21.88 3.29
C LEU A 28 -10.74 -21.12 2.06
N ALA A 29 -11.14 -19.86 2.25
CA ALA A 29 -11.66 -19.05 1.16
C ALA A 29 -10.60 -18.78 0.08
N GLY A 30 -9.37 -18.48 0.49
CA GLY A 30 -8.23 -18.30 -0.40
C GLY A 30 -7.91 -19.55 -1.22
N ILE A 31 -7.72 -20.71 -0.56
CA ILE A 31 -7.39 -21.98 -1.24
C ILE A 31 -8.47 -22.38 -2.24
N VAL A 32 -9.75 -22.32 -1.83
CA VAL A 32 -10.88 -22.62 -2.73
C VAL A 32 -10.89 -21.65 -3.90
N GLY A 33 -10.68 -20.35 -3.65
CA GLY A 33 -10.60 -19.32 -4.69
C GLY A 33 -9.52 -19.61 -5.74
N ILE A 34 -8.31 -19.96 -5.30
CA ILE A 34 -7.20 -20.33 -6.19
C ILE A 34 -7.56 -21.51 -7.07
N LEU A 35 -8.01 -22.61 -6.45
CA LEU A 35 -8.30 -23.85 -7.17
C LEU A 35 -9.39 -23.63 -8.23
N CYS A 36 -10.45 -22.90 -7.88
CA CYS A 36 -11.50 -22.57 -8.83
C CYS A 36 -10.98 -21.68 -9.96
N ASN A 37 -10.26 -20.59 -9.65
CA ASN A 37 -9.75 -19.67 -10.66
C ASN A 37 -8.75 -20.32 -11.62
N VAL A 38 -7.83 -21.16 -11.11
CA VAL A 38 -6.88 -21.92 -11.94
C VAL A 38 -7.62 -22.92 -12.84
N LEU A 39 -8.61 -23.65 -12.32
CA LEU A 39 -9.39 -24.60 -13.10
C LEU A 39 -10.19 -23.89 -14.20
N LEU A 40 -10.81 -22.75 -13.88
CA LEU A 40 -11.53 -21.93 -14.85
C LEU A 40 -10.59 -21.36 -15.92
N PHE A 41 -9.41 -20.86 -15.53
CA PHE A 41 -8.39 -20.41 -16.47
C PHE A 41 -8.02 -21.52 -17.46
N VAL A 42 -7.62 -22.70 -16.97
CA VAL A 42 -7.22 -23.81 -17.84
C VAL A 42 -8.35 -24.22 -18.78
N GLY A 43 -9.57 -24.39 -18.25
CA GLY A 43 -10.73 -24.81 -19.04
C GLY A 43 -11.10 -23.81 -20.13
N LYS A 44 -11.19 -22.52 -19.78
CA LYS A 44 -11.53 -21.45 -20.73
C LYS A 44 -10.43 -21.22 -21.74
N TYR A 45 -9.16 -21.20 -21.31
CA TYR A 45 -8.04 -20.93 -22.21
C TYR A 45 -7.90 -22.02 -23.27
N LEU A 46 -8.04 -23.30 -22.89
CA LEU A 46 -8.05 -24.42 -23.83
C LEU A 46 -9.19 -24.31 -24.83
N ILE A 47 -10.41 -24.02 -24.39
CA ILE A 47 -11.55 -23.88 -25.30
C ILE A 47 -11.45 -22.64 -26.18
N GLY A 48 -11.04 -21.50 -25.62
CA GLY A 48 -10.82 -20.27 -26.39
C GLY A 48 -9.80 -20.47 -27.51
N THR A 49 -8.71 -21.18 -27.23
CA THR A 49 -7.67 -21.48 -28.23
C THR A 49 -8.12 -22.54 -29.25
N ILE A 50 -8.75 -23.64 -28.82
CA ILE A 50 -9.23 -24.70 -29.72
C ILE A 50 -10.29 -24.18 -30.69
N PHE A 51 -11.23 -23.36 -30.22
CA PHE A 51 -12.35 -22.84 -31.02
C PHE A 51 -12.09 -21.43 -31.58
N GLY A 52 -10.88 -20.90 -31.41
CA GLY A 52 -10.43 -19.65 -31.98
C GLY A 52 -11.08 -18.37 -31.42
N SER A 53 -11.68 -18.41 -30.22
CA SER A 53 -12.25 -17.23 -29.56
C SER A 53 -11.23 -16.51 -28.68
N ILE A 54 -10.87 -15.29 -29.08
CA ILE A 54 -9.92 -14.47 -28.34
C ILE A 54 -10.60 -13.85 -27.12
N ALA A 55 -11.88 -13.53 -27.20
CA ALA A 55 -12.65 -13.02 -26.06
C ALA A 55 -12.69 -14.02 -24.89
N ILE A 56 -12.87 -15.32 -25.18
CA ILE A 56 -12.81 -16.36 -24.15
C ILE A 56 -11.39 -16.55 -23.61
N ALA A 57 -10.38 -16.55 -24.48
CA ALA A 57 -8.99 -16.65 -24.03
C ALA A 57 -8.61 -15.46 -23.11
N ALA A 58 -9.10 -14.26 -23.41
CA ALA A 58 -8.92 -13.09 -22.56
C ALA A 58 -9.63 -13.22 -21.22
N ASP A 59 -10.90 -13.64 -21.22
CA ASP A 59 -11.67 -13.90 -20.00
C ASP A 59 -11.02 -14.98 -19.11
N ALA A 60 -10.35 -15.98 -19.72
CA ALA A 60 -9.55 -16.97 -19.00
C ALA A 60 -8.37 -16.31 -18.26
N ILE A 61 -7.64 -15.40 -18.92
CA ILE A 61 -6.49 -14.70 -18.32
C ILE A 61 -6.92 -13.79 -17.18
N ASN A 62 -8.13 -13.24 -17.20
CA ASN A 62 -8.66 -12.54 -16.04
C ASN A 62 -8.72 -13.48 -14.81
N ASN A 63 -9.21 -14.70 -14.99
CA ASN A 63 -9.24 -15.68 -13.88
C ASN A 63 -7.84 -16.13 -13.43
N LEU A 64 -6.85 -16.12 -14.34
CA LEU A 64 -5.46 -16.31 -13.94
C LEU A 64 -4.97 -15.15 -13.05
N SER A 65 -5.30 -13.91 -13.38
CA SER A 65 -5.01 -12.72 -12.57
C SER A 65 -5.58 -12.86 -11.15
N ASP A 66 -6.83 -13.32 -11.02
CA ASP A 66 -7.47 -13.53 -9.70
C ASP A 66 -6.80 -14.64 -8.87
N ALA A 67 -6.31 -15.70 -9.52
CA ALA A 67 -5.53 -16.74 -8.84
C ALA A 67 -4.13 -16.26 -8.44
N SER A 68 -3.58 -15.33 -9.20
CA SER A 68 -2.19 -14.90 -9.11
C SER A 68 -1.85 -14.24 -7.78
N SER A 69 -2.75 -13.44 -7.19
CA SER A 69 -2.51 -12.76 -5.91
C SER A 69 -2.18 -13.74 -4.77
N ASN A 70 -2.79 -14.91 -4.77
CA ASN A 70 -2.49 -15.94 -3.79
C ASN A 70 -1.26 -16.77 -4.13
N ILE A 71 -0.93 -16.94 -5.42
CA ILE A 71 0.34 -17.56 -5.85
C ILE A 71 1.50 -16.65 -5.44
N VAL A 72 1.36 -15.34 -5.64
CA VAL A 72 2.26 -14.29 -5.15
C VAL A 72 2.42 -14.41 -3.65
N SER A 73 1.33 -14.50 -2.90
CA SER A 73 1.39 -14.67 -1.45
C SER A 73 2.15 -15.95 -1.05
N LEU A 74 1.90 -17.08 -1.72
CA LEU A 74 2.58 -18.35 -1.42
C LEU A 74 4.09 -18.32 -1.69
N ILE A 75 4.49 -17.81 -2.86
CA ILE A 75 5.90 -17.69 -3.24
C ILE A 75 6.58 -16.58 -2.43
N GLY A 76 5.91 -15.44 -2.33
CA GLY A 76 6.34 -14.24 -1.62
C GLY A 76 6.58 -14.51 -0.14
N PHE A 77 5.67 -15.19 0.56
CA PHE A 77 5.89 -15.61 1.94
C PHE A 77 7.07 -16.56 2.08
N LYS A 78 7.21 -17.53 1.16
CA LYS A 78 8.32 -18.48 1.23
C LYS A 78 9.67 -17.76 1.08
N LEU A 79 9.79 -16.85 0.11
CA LEU A 79 11.02 -16.08 -0.12
C LEU A 79 11.24 -15.04 0.99
N GLY A 80 10.18 -14.35 1.42
CA GLY A 80 10.20 -13.30 2.42
C GLY A 80 10.43 -13.78 3.86
N SER A 81 10.05 -15.03 4.16
CA SER A 81 10.28 -15.65 5.47
C SER A 81 11.75 -16.00 5.74
N LYS A 82 12.63 -15.85 4.75
CA LYS A 82 14.06 -16.04 4.95
C LYS A 82 14.58 -14.95 5.89
N LYS A 83 15.22 -15.38 6.97
CA LYS A 83 15.82 -14.50 7.98
C LYS A 83 16.92 -13.62 7.37
N ALA A 84 17.30 -12.57 8.08
CA ALA A 84 18.46 -11.75 7.76
C ALA A 84 19.73 -12.60 7.59
N ASP A 85 20.55 -12.22 6.62
CA ASP A 85 21.88 -12.78 6.37
C ASP A 85 22.90 -11.66 6.14
N GLU A 86 24.17 -12.01 5.89
CA GLU A 86 25.27 -11.05 5.75
C GLU A 86 25.06 -10.09 4.56
N GLU A 87 24.42 -10.56 3.49
CA GLU A 87 24.10 -9.74 2.31
C GLU A 87 22.84 -8.89 2.52
N HIS A 88 21.90 -9.36 3.36
CA HIS A 88 20.62 -8.71 3.64
C HIS A 88 20.36 -8.60 5.15
N PRO A 89 21.00 -7.62 5.85
CA PRO A 89 20.87 -7.45 7.30
C PRO A 89 19.45 -7.15 7.79
N PHE A 90 18.62 -6.54 6.93
CA PHE A 90 17.22 -6.23 7.22
C PHE A 90 16.24 -7.35 6.84
N GLY A 91 16.75 -8.51 6.40
CA GLY A 91 15.93 -9.63 5.99
C GLY A 91 15.44 -9.56 4.55
N HIS A 92 14.56 -10.50 4.21
CA HIS A 92 14.12 -10.76 2.83
C HIS A 92 12.65 -10.40 2.60
N ALA A 93 11.95 -9.78 3.56
CA ALA A 93 10.50 -9.63 3.48
C ALA A 93 10.01 -8.85 2.24
N ARG A 94 10.80 -7.89 1.71
CA ARG A 94 10.49 -7.20 0.43
C ARG A 94 10.45 -8.12 -0.80
N TYR A 95 11.00 -9.34 -0.74
CA TYR A 95 10.83 -10.33 -1.81
C TYR A 95 9.36 -10.69 -2.04
N GLU A 96 8.49 -10.52 -1.04
CA GLU A 96 7.05 -10.69 -1.20
C GLU A 96 6.48 -9.71 -2.24
N TYR A 97 6.83 -8.43 -2.12
CA TYR A 97 6.43 -7.42 -3.09
C TYR A 97 7.09 -7.66 -4.45
N LEU A 98 8.36 -8.06 -4.48
CA LEU A 98 9.05 -8.34 -5.74
C LEU A 98 8.41 -9.53 -6.50
N ALA A 99 8.04 -10.59 -5.78
CA ALA A 99 7.30 -11.72 -6.36
C ALA A 99 5.95 -11.27 -6.93
N GLY A 100 5.25 -10.38 -6.21
CA GLY A 100 4.03 -9.73 -6.69
C GLY A 100 4.24 -8.96 -7.99
N LEU A 101 5.30 -8.16 -8.04
CA LEU A 101 5.61 -7.33 -9.20
C LEU A 101 5.89 -8.18 -10.44
N VAL A 102 6.65 -9.26 -10.32
CA VAL A 102 6.94 -10.18 -11.43
C VAL A 102 5.65 -10.75 -12.03
N VAL A 103 4.72 -11.18 -11.17
CA VAL A 103 3.43 -11.73 -11.59
C VAL A 103 2.57 -10.67 -12.28
N CYS A 104 2.50 -9.46 -11.73
CA CYS A 104 1.76 -8.36 -12.34
C CYS A 104 2.31 -8.00 -13.73
N VAL A 105 3.63 -7.99 -13.89
CA VAL A 105 4.29 -7.76 -15.20
C VAL A 105 3.92 -8.86 -16.20
N ILE A 106 3.89 -10.12 -15.80
CA ILE A 106 3.47 -11.24 -16.66
C ILE A 106 2.00 -11.05 -17.10
N ILE A 107 1.10 -10.69 -16.19
CA ILE A 107 -0.31 -10.45 -16.50
C ILE A 107 -0.48 -9.31 -17.50
N VAL A 108 0.22 -8.20 -17.30
CA VAL A 108 0.19 -7.07 -18.24
C VAL A 108 0.76 -7.47 -19.60
N ALA A 109 1.85 -8.22 -19.65
CA ALA A 109 2.43 -8.71 -20.90
C ALA A 109 1.45 -9.61 -21.68
N ILE A 110 0.77 -10.54 -21.00
CA ILE A 110 -0.26 -11.38 -21.62
C ILE A 110 -1.47 -10.54 -22.06
N GLY A 111 -1.91 -9.58 -21.23
CA GLY A 111 -2.98 -8.65 -21.57
C GLY A 111 -2.68 -7.82 -22.82
N LEU A 112 -1.43 -7.36 -22.99
CA LEU A 112 -0.98 -6.67 -24.21
C LEU A 112 -1.00 -7.59 -25.44
N SER A 113 -0.58 -8.85 -25.27
CA SER A 113 -0.66 -9.86 -26.34
C SER A 113 -2.10 -10.08 -26.79
N LEU A 114 -3.02 -10.26 -25.84
CA LEU A 114 -4.43 -10.45 -26.12
C LEU A 114 -5.07 -9.21 -26.74
N ALA A 115 -4.69 -8.00 -26.29
CA ALA A 115 -5.16 -6.76 -26.90
C ALA A 115 -4.73 -6.69 -28.38
N LYS A 116 -3.46 -7.02 -28.68
CA LYS A 116 -2.94 -7.08 -30.04
C LYS A 116 -3.69 -8.11 -30.89
N GLU A 117 -3.89 -9.33 -30.38
CA GLU A 117 -4.62 -10.40 -31.07
C GLU A 117 -6.08 -10.01 -31.31
N SER A 118 -6.73 -9.37 -30.32
CA SER A 118 -8.12 -8.91 -30.43
C SER A 118 -8.26 -7.82 -31.50
N ILE A 119 -7.34 -6.85 -31.55
CA ILE A 119 -7.27 -5.83 -32.61
C ILE A 119 -7.07 -6.50 -33.97
N LEU A 120 -6.14 -7.45 -34.07
CA LEU A 120 -5.89 -8.17 -35.32
C LEU A 120 -7.15 -8.91 -35.80
N LYS A 121 -7.92 -9.49 -34.88
CA LYS A 121 -9.18 -10.18 -35.21
C LYS A 121 -10.30 -9.22 -35.64
N VAL A 122 -10.31 -7.98 -35.17
CA VAL A 122 -11.21 -6.96 -35.68
C VAL A 122 -10.84 -6.59 -37.13
N ILE A 123 -9.55 -6.46 -37.43
CA ILE A 123 -9.05 -6.10 -38.78
C ILE A 123 -9.17 -7.27 -39.77
N HIS A 124 -8.85 -8.49 -39.30
CA HIS A 124 -8.88 -9.72 -40.06
C HIS A 124 -9.76 -10.76 -39.34
N PRO A 125 -11.08 -10.71 -39.56
CA PRO A 125 -12.01 -11.60 -38.85
C PRO A 125 -11.76 -13.05 -39.20
N SER A 126 -11.40 -13.85 -38.19
CA SER A 126 -11.33 -15.31 -38.27
C SER A 126 -12.61 -15.92 -37.71
N GLU A 127 -13.00 -17.07 -38.27
CA GLU A 127 -14.19 -17.79 -37.81
C GLU A 127 -14.04 -18.27 -36.37
N VAL A 128 -15.09 -18.07 -35.57
CA VAL A 128 -15.21 -18.66 -34.24
C VAL A 128 -16.05 -19.92 -34.37
N ASP A 129 -15.46 -21.08 -34.12
CA ASP A 129 -16.20 -22.35 -34.14
C ASP A 129 -17.06 -22.47 -32.88
N CYS A 130 -18.27 -21.95 -32.97
CA CYS A 130 -19.19 -21.90 -31.85
C CYS A 130 -19.84 -23.27 -31.60
N ASN A 131 -19.09 -24.10 -30.86
CA ASN A 131 -19.46 -25.46 -30.48
C ASN A 131 -20.29 -25.49 -29.18
N ALA A 132 -21.17 -26.49 -29.03
CA ALA A 132 -21.94 -26.71 -27.81
C ALA A 132 -21.03 -26.87 -26.57
N LEU A 133 -19.87 -27.50 -26.74
CA LEU A 133 -18.88 -27.66 -25.66
C LEU A 133 -18.40 -26.31 -25.10
N MET A 134 -18.12 -25.34 -25.97
CA MET A 134 -17.68 -24.00 -25.60
C MET A 134 -18.73 -23.27 -24.75
N ILE A 135 -19.99 -23.32 -25.18
CA ILE A 135 -21.11 -22.72 -24.43
C ILE A 135 -21.27 -23.40 -23.06
N VAL A 136 -21.21 -24.73 -23.00
CA VAL A 136 -21.33 -25.48 -21.74
C VAL A 136 -20.23 -25.09 -20.76
N VAL A 137 -18.97 -24.99 -21.20
CA VAL A 137 -17.87 -24.59 -20.31
C VAL A 137 -18.02 -23.15 -19.81
N MET A 138 -18.46 -22.23 -20.66
CA MET A 138 -18.71 -20.86 -20.22
C MET A 138 -19.86 -20.76 -19.23
N LEU A 139 -20.95 -21.51 -19.42
CA LEU A 139 -22.05 -21.60 -18.45
C LEU A 139 -21.60 -22.20 -17.12
N ILE A 140 -20.78 -23.26 -17.16
CA ILE A 140 -20.16 -23.83 -15.96
C ILE A 140 -19.30 -22.77 -15.26
N SER A 141 -18.51 -21.99 -16.01
CA SER A 141 -17.72 -20.92 -15.40
C SER A 141 -18.58 -19.86 -14.73
N ILE A 142 -19.67 -19.44 -15.35
CA ILE A 142 -20.60 -18.47 -14.76
C ILE A 142 -21.18 -19.04 -13.46
N ALA A 143 -21.58 -20.31 -13.47
CA ALA A 143 -22.09 -20.99 -12.28
C ALA A 143 -21.03 -21.06 -11.15
N VAL A 144 -19.77 -21.37 -11.48
CA VAL A 144 -18.67 -21.43 -10.51
C VAL A 144 -18.38 -20.04 -9.94
N LYS A 145 -18.27 -19.00 -10.76
CA LYS A 145 -18.02 -17.62 -10.29
C LYS A 145 -19.18 -17.06 -9.47
N LEU A 146 -20.42 -17.36 -9.85
CA LEU A 146 -21.60 -17.00 -9.06
C LEU A 146 -21.58 -17.70 -7.70
N TRP A 147 -21.23 -19.00 -7.67
CA TRP A 147 -21.06 -19.73 -6.42
C TRP A 147 -19.93 -19.14 -5.57
N MET A 148 -18.78 -18.80 -6.16
CA MET A 148 -17.66 -18.14 -5.48
C MET A 148 -18.06 -16.80 -4.89
N SER A 149 -18.84 -15.99 -5.63
CA SER A 149 -19.37 -14.72 -5.13
C SER A 149 -20.24 -14.92 -3.88
N ILE A 150 -21.17 -15.89 -3.92
CA ILE A 150 -22.02 -16.21 -2.77
C ILE A 150 -21.19 -16.76 -1.60
N PHE A 151 -20.21 -17.61 -1.90
CA PHE A 151 -19.32 -18.25 -0.92
C PHE A 151 -18.47 -17.21 -0.19
N ASN A 152 -17.76 -16.36 -0.92
CA ASN A 152 -16.91 -15.30 -0.37
C ASN A 152 -17.74 -14.25 0.37
N LYS A 153 -18.94 -13.89 -0.13
CA LYS A 153 -19.83 -12.96 0.57
C LYS A 153 -20.30 -13.52 1.91
N LYS A 154 -20.69 -14.80 1.95
CA LYS A 154 -21.12 -15.45 3.19
C LYS A 154 -20.01 -15.51 4.23
N ILE A 155 -18.79 -15.88 3.82
CA ILE A 155 -17.65 -15.93 4.73
C ILE A 155 -17.25 -14.52 5.15
N GLY A 156 -17.11 -13.58 4.21
CA GLY A 156 -16.74 -12.19 4.46
C GLY A 156 -17.68 -11.48 5.44
N MET A 157 -18.99 -11.66 5.31
CA MET A 157 -19.96 -11.14 6.28
C MET A 157 -19.85 -11.82 7.65
N LYS A 158 -19.47 -13.11 7.70
CA LYS A 158 -19.38 -13.87 8.94
C LYS A 158 -18.13 -13.54 9.76
N ILE A 159 -17.04 -13.14 9.10
CA ILE A 159 -15.77 -12.79 9.76
C ILE A 159 -15.43 -11.30 9.66
N GLU A 160 -16.39 -10.47 9.22
CA GLU A 160 -16.23 -9.03 9.02
C GLU A 160 -14.94 -8.72 8.25
N SER A 161 -14.81 -9.32 7.07
CA SER A 161 -13.66 -9.14 6.17
C SER A 161 -14.09 -8.41 4.91
N ASP A 162 -13.73 -7.13 4.83
CA ASP A 162 -13.91 -6.31 3.63
C ASP A 162 -13.16 -6.88 2.43
N THR A 163 -12.01 -7.53 2.67
CA THR A 163 -11.22 -8.22 1.65
C THR A 163 -12.04 -9.32 0.97
N LEU A 164 -12.71 -10.19 1.72
CA LEU A 164 -13.55 -11.24 1.14
C LEU A 164 -14.84 -10.70 0.52
N ILE A 165 -15.38 -9.60 1.04
CA ILE A 165 -16.52 -8.90 0.41
C ILE A 165 -16.10 -8.31 -0.94
N ALA A 166 -14.90 -7.74 -1.04
CA ALA A 166 -14.32 -7.26 -2.29
C ALA A 166 -14.10 -8.43 -3.27
N THR A 167 -13.52 -9.55 -2.83
CA THR A 167 -13.37 -10.76 -3.67
C THR A 167 -14.73 -11.30 -4.15
N ALA A 168 -15.78 -11.19 -3.33
CA ALA A 168 -17.12 -11.58 -3.74
C ALA A 168 -17.71 -10.66 -4.81
N ALA A 169 -17.47 -9.35 -4.71
CA ALA A 169 -17.88 -8.37 -5.71
C ALA A 169 -17.10 -8.54 -7.03
N ASP A 170 -15.81 -8.85 -6.94
CA ASP A 170 -14.96 -9.16 -8.07
C ASP A 170 -15.43 -10.41 -8.84
N SER A 171 -15.67 -11.51 -8.12
CA SER A 171 -16.28 -12.73 -8.71
C SER A 171 -17.64 -12.47 -9.37
N ARG A 172 -18.40 -11.47 -8.90
CA ARG A 172 -19.66 -11.05 -9.54
C ARG A 172 -19.40 -10.25 -10.81
N ASN A 173 -18.39 -9.39 -10.83
CA ASN A 173 -18.00 -8.66 -12.03
C ASN A 173 -17.53 -9.63 -13.13
N ASP A 174 -16.83 -10.71 -12.76
CA ASP A 174 -16.49 -11.80 -13.69
C ASP A 174 -17.74 -12.46 -14.28
N VAL A 175 -18.76 -12.74 -13.48
CA VAL A 175 -20.02 -13.29 -14.00
C VAL A 175 -20.58 -12.38 -15.09
N ILE A 176 -20.56 -11.06 -14.87
CA ILE A 176 -21.05 -10.09 -15.85
C ILE A 176 -20.16 -10.09 -17.10
N SER A 177 -18.83 -10.04 -16.93
CA SER A 177 -17.85 -10.05 -18.02
C SER A 177 -17.95 -11.33 -18.86
N THR A 178 -17.87 -12.50 -18.23
CA THR A 178 -18.01 -13.81 -18.88
C THR A 178 -19.38 -13.95 -19.56
N SER A 179 -20.46 -13.43 -18.96
CA SER A 179 -21.78 -13.42 -19.61
C SER A 179 -21.81 -12.53 -20.85
N ALA A 180 -21.16 -11.37 -20.82
CA ALA A 180 -21.04 -10.50 -21.98
C ALA A 180 -20.25 -11.18 -23.11
N VAL A 181 -19.18 -11.92 -22.78
CA VAL A 181 -18.43 -12.73 -23.74
C VAL A 181 -19.29 -13.84 -24.34
N VAL A 182 -20.09 -14.55 -23.54
CA VAL A 182 -21.03 -15.57 -24.05
C VAL A 182 -22.05 -14.96 -24.99
N ILE A 183 -22.63 -13.81 -24.64
CA ILE A 183 -23.59 -13.11 -25.50
C ILE A 183 -22.91 -12.70 -26.81
N ALA A 184 -21.70 -12.14 -26.75
CA ALA A 184 -20.91 -11.79 -27.92
C ALA A 184 -20.65 -13.02 -28.82
N THR A 185 -20.27 -14.16 -28.25
CA THR A 185 -20.10 -15.42 -28.97
C THR A 185 -21.39 -15.90 -29.65
N ILE A 186 -22.54 -15.85 -28.96
CA ILE A 186 -23.83 -16.26 -29.52
C ILE A 186 -24.22 -15.32 -30.67
N LEU A 187 -23.99 -14.02 -30.51
CA LEU A 187 -24.24 -13.02 -31.56
C LEU A 187 -23.34 -13.25 -32.78
N CYS A 188 -22.06 -13.61 -32.61
CA CYS A 188 -21.19 -14.02 -33.71
C CYS A 188 -21.81 -15.18 -34.51
N LYS A 189 -22.31 -16.21 -33.81
CA LYS A 189 -22.92 -17.39 -34.46
C LYS A 189 -24.20 -17.06 -35.23
N VAL A 190 -25.06 -16.21 -34.66
CA VAL A 190 -26.36 -15.89 -35.26
C VAL A 190 -26.24 -14.89 -36.40
N THR A 191 -25.35 -13.90 -36.27
CA THR A 191 -25.19 -12.82 -37.27
C THR A 191 -24.12 -13.13 -38.32
N GLY A 192 -23.20 -14.06 -38.04
CA GLY A 192 -21.99 -14.31 -38.83
C GLY A 192 -20.92 -13.24 -38.68
N TRP A 193 -21.12 -12.23 -37.82
CA TRP A 193 -20.17 -11.13 -37.64
C TRP A 193 -19.07 -11.48 -36.64
N ASN A 194 -18.03 -12.15 -37.14
CA ASN A 194 -16.86 -12.56 -36.33
C ASN A 194 -16.09 -11.38 -35.69
N ILE A 195 -16.31 -10.15 -36.17
CA ILE A 195 -15.74 -8.91 -35.60
C ILE A 195 -16.17 -8.72 -34.12
N ILE A 196 -17.38 -9.18 -33.75
CA ILE A 196 -17.92 -9.00 -32.40
C ILE A 196 -17.04 -9.70 -31.35
N ASP A 197 -16.43 -10.85 -31.65
CA ASP A 197 -15.48 -11.53 -30.76
C ASP A 197 -14.21 -10.71 -30.56
N GLY A 198 -13.69 -10.09 -31.62
CA GLY A 198 -12.54 -9.18 -31.53
C GLY A 198 -12.84 -7.95 -30.66
N ILE A 199 -14.03 -7.34 -30.81
CA ILE A 199 -14.44 -6.19 -29.99
C ILE A 199 -14.59 -6.60 -28.51
N ALA A 200 -15.23 -7.74 -28.24
CA ALA A 200 -15.36 -8.26 -26.88
C ALA A 200 -13.98 -8.56 -26.27
N GLY A 201 -13.07 -9.15 -27.05
CA GLY A 201 -11.68 -9.38 -26.64
C GLY A 201 -10.93 -8.10 -26.30
N ILE A 202 -11.10 -7.02 -27.09
CA ILE A 202 -10.52 -5.70 -26.76
C ILE A 202 -11.06 -5.20 -25.43
N GLY A 203 -12.38 -5.28 -25.20
CA GLY A 203 -13.02 -4.83 -23.96
C GLY A 203 -12.44 -5.55 -22.73
N VAL A 204 -12.32 -6.87 -22.79
CA VAL A 204 -11.72 -7.68 -21.71
C VAL A 204 -10.24 -7.38 -21.56
N ALA A 205 -9.48 -7.22 -22.66
CA ALA A 205 -8.06 -6.90 -22.58
C ALA A 205 -7.79 -5.53 -21.93
N VAL A 206 -8.62 -4.52 -22.22
CA VAL A 206 -8.53 -3.20 -21.56
C VAL A 206 -8.80 -3.33 -20.06
N PHE A 207 -9.79 -4.13 -19.67
CA PHE A 207 -10.07 -4.40 -18.26
C PHE A 207 -8.88 -5.06 -17.55
N ILE A 208 -8.28 -6.08 -18.15
CA ILE A 208 -7.09 -6.76 -17.63
C ILE A 208 -5.91 -5.80 -17.49
N LEU A 209 -5.66 -4.95 -18.50
CA LEU A 209 -4.56 -3.98 -18.46
C LEU A 209 -4.77 -2.93 -17.36
N TYR A 210 -5.99 -2.43 -17.20
CA TYR A 210 -6.33 -1.51 -16.13
C TYR A 210 -6.08 -2.13 -14.75
N SER A 211 -6.59 -3.35 -14.53
CA SER A 211 -6.39 -4.10 -13.28
C SER A 211 -4.91 -4.41 -13.04
N GLY A 212 -4.18 -4.87 -14.06
CA GLY A 212 -2.76 -5.19 -13.97
C GLY A 212 -1.89 -3.97 -13.63
N ILE A 213 -2.16 -2.81 -14.24
CA ILE A 213 -1.46 -1.55 -13.91
C ILE A 213 -1.78 -1.09 -12.48
N GLY A 214 -3.04 -1.26 -12.05
CA GLY A 214 -3.45 -1.02 -10.66
C GLY A 214 -2.62 -1.85 -9.68
N LEU A 215 -2.53 -3.16 -9.90
CA LEU A 215 -1.75 -4.09 -9.08
C LEU A 215 -0.26 -3.75 -9.05
N ILE A 216 0.31 -3.32 -10.19
CA ILE A 216 1.70 -2.84 -10.24
C ILE A 216 1.90 -1.65 -9.30
N LYS A 217 1.01 -0.65 -9.35
CA LYS A 217 1.12 0.54 -8.46
C LYS A 217 1.00 0.16 -6.99
N GLU A 218 0.05 -0.72 -6.66
CA GLU A 218 -0.14 -1.23 -5.30
C GLU A 218 1.08 -1.99 -4.80
N THR A 219 1.77 -2.73 -5.66
CA THR A 219 2.96 -3.52 -5.30
C THR A 219 4.24 -2.66 -5.25
N LEU A 220 4.34 -1.62 -6.08
CA LEU A 220 5.48 -0.70 -6.09
C LEU A 220 5.45 0.28 -4.92
N SER A 221 4.27 0.70 -4.46
CA SER A 221 4.16 1.72 -3.41
C SER A 221 4.86 1.31 -2.10
N PRO A 222 4.69 0.08 -1.56
CA PRO A 222 5.45 -0.40 -0.40
C PRO A 222 6.96 -0.47 -0.66
N LEU A 223 7.39 -0.83 -1.87
CA LEU A 223 8.82 -0.90 -2.23
C LEU A 223 9.50 0.47 -2.21
N LEU A 224 8.76 1.54 -2.55
CA LEU A 224 9.26 2.92 -2.57
C LEU A 224 9.21 3.60 -1.19
N GLY A 225 8.56 2.99 -0.19
CA GLY A 225 8.30 3.61 1.10
C GLY A 225 6.95 4.31 1.13
N LYS A 226 5.89 3.53 1.36
CA LYS A 226 4.52 4.05 1.50
C LYS A 226 4.40 4.88 2.78
N VAL A 227 3.72 6.03 2.70
CA VAL A 227 3.39 6.83 3.87
C VAL A 227 2.53 6.00 4.84
N PRO A 228 2.95 5.84 6.11
CA PRO A 228 2.16 5.13 7.11
C PRO A 228 0.80 5.82 7.36
N ALA A 229 -0.18 5.07 7.87
CA ALA A 229 -1.47 5.66 8.24
C ALA A 229 -1.28 6.68 9.38
N ALA A 230 -1.95 7.83 9.31
CA ALA A 230 -1.86 8.89 10.32
C ALA A 230 -2.20 8.40 11.73
N GLU A 231 -3.17 7.48 11.86
CA GLU A 231 -3.52 6.84 13.14
C GLU A 231 -2.35 6.06 13.75
N PHE A 232 -1.56 5.37 12.92
CA PHE A 232 -0.39 4.62 13.38
C PHE A 232 0.75 5.54 13.78
N VAL A 233 0.97 6.62 13.03
CA VAL A 233 1.96 7.67 13.37
C VAL A 233 1.60 8.30 14.72
N ASN A 234 0.34 8.70 14.90
CA ASN A 234 -0.14 9.29 16.15
C ASN A 234 -0.02 8.32 17.34
N HIS A 235 -0.35 7.04 17.15
CA HIS A 235 -0.19 6.01 18.17
C HIS A 235 1.27 5.89 18.65
N ILE A 236 2.23 5.89 17.72
CA ILE A 236 3.66 5.85 18.08
C ILE A 236 4.04 7.09 18.89
N THR A 237 3.69 8.28 18.40
CA THR A 237 4.00 9.55 19.05
C THR A 237 3.40 9.64 20.45
N GLU A 238 2.11 9.35 20.60
CA GLU A 238 1.40 9.37 21.89
C GLU A 238 1.98 8.35 22.87
N LYS A 239 2.33 7.15 22.39
CA LYS A 239 2.95 6.12 23.22
C LYS A 239 4.32 6.56 23.74
N ILE A 240 5.18 7.12 22.89
CA ILE A 240 6.48 7.64 23.31
C ILE A 240 6.30 8.80 24.31
N GLN A 241 5.37 9.73 24.04
CA GLN A 241 5.08 10.85 24.94
C GLN A 241 4.49 10.43 26.30
N SER A 242 3.97 9.22 26.42
CA SER A 242 3.42 8.71 27.69
C SER A 242 4.50 8.35 28.72
N TYR A 243 5.76 8.23 28.31
CA TYR A 243 6.86 7.88 29.21
C TYR A 243 7.30 9.08 30.06
N PRO A 244 7.59 8.88 31.35
CA PRO A 244 7.99 9.96 32.25
C PRO A 244 9.30 10.60 31.79
N GLY A 245 9.38 11.93 31.83
CA GLY A 245 10.58 12.69 31.45
C GLY A 245 10.66 13.04 29.96
N VAL A 246 9.86 12.40 29.11
CA VAL A 246 9.69 12.82 27.71
C VAL A 246 8.86 14.09 27.66
N ILE A 247 9.39 15.14 27.04
CA ILE A 247 8.71 16.44 26.89
C ILE A 247 8.21 16.69 25.46
N GLY A 248 8.74 15.95 24.49
CA GLY A 248 8.44 16.12 23.09
C GLY A 248 8.96 14.98 22.23
N VAL A 249 8.40 14.87 21.03
CA VAL A 249 8.75 13.87 20.02
C VAL A 249 8.61 14.52 18.65
N HIS A 250 9.67 14.45 17.85
CA HIS A 250 9.68 14.96 16.48
C HIS A 250 10.52 14.05 15.56
N ASP A 251 10.51 14.36 14.25
CA ASP A 251 11.27 13.64 13.23
C ASP A 251 11.08 12.11 13.23
N LEU A 252 9.85 11.66 13.50
CA LEU A 252 9.50 10.25 13.37
C LEU A 252 9.54 9.83 11.89
N MET A 253 10.55 9.04 11.54
CA MET A 253 10.68 8.40 10.24
C MET A 253 10.42 6.91 10.39
N ILE A 254 9.45 6.39 9.64
CA ILE A 254 9.10 4.97 9.65
C ILE A 254 9.53 4.36 8.33
N HIS A 255 10.32 3.30 8.41
CA HIS A 255 10.83 2.54 7.28
C HIS A 255 10.22 1.13 7.26
N ASP A 256 9.53 0.82 6.17
CA ASP A 256 8.95 -0.50 5.92
C ASP A 256 9.93 -1.37 5.11
N TYR A 257 10.46 -2.43 5.72
CA TYR A 257 11.34 -3.42 5.08
C TYR A 257 10.61 -4.71 4.69
N GLY A 258 9.31 -4.62 4.49
CA GLY A 258 8.42 -5.72 4.16
C GLY A 258 7.56 -6.14 5.35
N PRO A 259 6.56 -7.00 5.11
CA PRO A 259 5.58 -7.35 6.12
C PRO A 259 6.22 -7.83 7.43
N GLY A 260 5.83 -7.22 8.55
CA GLY A 260 6.34 -7.55 9.88
C GLY A 260 7.77 -7.07 10.18
N ASN A 261 8.38 -6.28 9.30
CA ASN A 261 9.73 -5.74 9.48
C ASN A 261 9.69 -4.20 9.40
N LEU A 262 9.17 -3.60 10.47
CA LEU A 262 9.09 -2.15 10.62
C LEU A 262 10.28 -1.64 11.42
N PHE A 263 10.87 -0.57 10.92
CA PHE A 263 11.94 0.16 11.57
C PHE A 263 11.49 1.61 11.72
N ALA A 264 11.82 2.25 12.83
CA ALA A 264 11.54 3.66 13.00
C ALA A 264 12.74 4.35 13.64
N THR A 265 13.02 5.56 13.18
CA THR A 265 13.93 6.49 13.85
C THR A 265 13.13 7.68 14.33
N VAL A 266 13.41 8.15 15.54
CA VAL A 266 12.65 9.25 16.14
C VAL A 266 13.55 10.08 17.03
N HIS A 267 13.29 11.38 17.09
CA HIS A 267 13.92 12.26 18.07
C HIS A 267 13.00 12.37 19.28
N VAL A 268 13.55 12.13 20.47
CA VAL A 268 12.82 12.22 21.73
C VAL A 268 13.47 13.29 22.57
N GLU A 269 12.64 14.26 22.96
CA GLU A 269 13.07 15.42 23.70
C GLU A 269 13.03 15.14 25.21
N PHE A 270 14.13 15.50 25.89
CA PHE A 270 14.26 15.46 27.34
C PHE A 270 14.77 16.80 27.87
N PRO A 271 14.44 17.21 29.10
CA PRO A 271 15.07 18.38 29.72
C PRO A 271 16.59 18.22 29.74
N ALA A 272 17.34 19.26 29.39
CA ALA A 272 18.80 19.22 29.31
C ALA A 272 19.48 18.93 30.66
N GLU A 273 18.78 19.16 31.76
CA GLU A 273 19.20 18.87 33.14
C GLU A 273 19.08 17.39 33.49
N THR A 274 18.37 16.60 32.68
CA THR A 274 18.18 15.16 32.89
C THR A 274 19.53 14.44 32.83
N PRO A 275 19.90 13.62 33.83
CA PRO A 275 21.09 12.79 33.74
C PRO A 275 21.03 11.88 32.51
N VAL A 276 22.08 11.90 31.69
CA VAL A 276 22.13 11.14 30.42
C VAL A 276 21.84 9.64 30.62
N ILE A 277 22.27 9.07 31.74
CA ILE A 277 22.02 7.66 32.08
C ILE A 277 20.52 7.41 32.32
N GLU A 278 19.83 8.32 33.00
CA GLU A 278 18.39 8.22 33.26
C GLU A 278 17.59 8.33 31.97
N ALA A 279 17.92 9.30 31.12
CA ALA A 279 17.31 9.42 29.79
C ALA A 279 17.56 8.16 28.94
N HIS A 280 18.77 7.58 28.99
CA HIS A 280 19.10 6.34 28.29
C HIS A 280 18.29 5.14 28.80
N GLU A 281 18.07 5.03 30.11
CA GLU A 281 17.23 3.96 30.68
C GLU A 281 15.78 4.06 30.19
N ILE A 282 15.23 5.29 30.11
CA ILE A 282 13.89 5.54 29.56
C ILE A 282 13.83 5.18 28.08
N MET A 283 14.83 5.61 27.28
CA MET A 283 14.89 5.26 25.85
C MET A 283 14.99 3.74 25.64
N ASP A 284 15.83 3.03 26.40
CA ASP A 284 15.94 1.56 26.34
C ASP A 284 14.63 0.83 26.70
N GLU A 285 13.82 1.42 27.60
CA GLU A 285 12.50 0.91 27.95
C GLU A 285 11.53 1.08 26.77
N ILE A 286 11.49 2.29 26.19
CA ILE A 286 10.65 2.60 25.02
C ILE A 286 11.01 1.66 23.86
N GLU A 287 12.28 1.56 23.47
CA GLU A 287 12.72 0.70 22.36
C GLU A 287 12.31 -0.77 22.55
N ARG A 288 12.45 -1.28 23.78
CA ARG A 288 12.11 -2.66 24.14
C ARG A 288 10.61 -2.92 24.10
N ASP A 289 9.80 -1.95 24.53
CA ASP A 289 8.35 -2.07 24.50
C ASP A 289 7.81 -2.06 23.07
N PHE A 290 8.35 -1.20 22.20
CA PHE A 290 8.03 -1.22 20.78
C PHE A 290 8.45 -2.52 20.10
N GLN A 291 9.62 -3.06 20.42
CA GLN A 291 10.07 -4.34 19.88
C GLN A 291 9.16 -5.51 20.29
N LYS A 292 8.69 -5.53 21.54
CA LYS A 292 7.86 -6.63 22.09
C LYS A 292 6.39 -6.53 21.69
N GLN A 293 5.83 -5.34 21.74
CA GLN A 293 4.38 -5.14 21.58
C GLN A 293 3.99 -4.85 20.14
N GLU A 294 4.82 -4.10 19.41
CA GLU A 294 4.51 -3.62 18.05
C GLU A 294 5.36 -4.32 16.98
N HIS A 295 6.29 -5.21 17.38
CA HIS A 295 7.26 -5.86 16.48
C HIS A 295 8.04 -4.86 15.60
N MET A 296 8.31 -3.67 16.15
CA MET A 296 9.01 -2.60 15.47
C MET A 296 10.37 -2.36 16.14
N ILE A 297 11.43 -2.24 15.36
CA ILE A 297 12.73 -1.81 15.85
C ILE A 297 12.74 -0.28 15.82
N LEU A 298 12.70 0.32 17.01
CA LEU A 298 12.79 1.75 17.19
C LEU A 298 14.24 2.12 17.54
N THR A 299 14.77 3.15 16.89
CA THR A 299 16.05 3.77 17.24
C THR A 299 15.78 5.19 17.68
N ILE A 300 16.09 5.51 18.92
CA ILE A 300 15.83 6.83 19.49
C ILE A 300 17.09 7.69 19.43
N HIS A 301 16.95 8.90 18.88
CA HIS A 301 17.91 9.97 19.04
C HIS A 301 17.52 10.83 20.24
N TYR A 302 18.43 10.94 21.21
CA TYR A 302 18.27 11.82 22.37
C TYR A 302 18.42 13.29 21.95
N ASP A 303 17.39 14.10 22.20
CA ASP A 303 17.45 15.54 21.98
C ASP A 303 17.26 16.33 23.28
N PRO A 304 18.32 16.94 23.85
CA PRO A 304 18.21 17.74 25.05
C PRO A 304 17.60 19.11 24.75
N ILE A 305 16.48 19.42 25.40
CA ILE A 305 15.87 20.75 25.37
C ILE A 305 16.30 21.52 26.61
N VAL A 306 17.03 22.60 26.39
CA VAL A 306 17.33 23.58 27.43
C VAL A 306 16.09 24.43 27.64
N GLU A 307 15.70 24.64 28.91
CA GLU A 307 14.61 25.55 29.25
C GLU A 307 14.85 26.93 28.60
N GLU A 308 13.87 27.43 27.85
CA GLU A 308 14.07 28.63 27.04
C GLU A 308 14.36 29.84 27.91
N SER A 309 15.46 30.55 27.61
CA SER A 309 15.65 31.87 28.19
C SER A 309 14.55 32.82 27.72
N GLU A 310 14.20 33.82 28.53
CA GLU A 310 13.18 34.83 28.18
C GLU A 310 13.50 35.55 26.85
N GLU A 311 14.79 35.63 26.49
CA GLU A 311 15.26 36.15 25.22
C GLU A 311 14.93 35.22 24.04
N VAL A 312 15.19 33.92 24.17
CA VAL A 312 14.87 32.91 23.13
C VAL A 312 13.36 32.83 22.90
N ALA A 313 12.54 32.88 23.96
CA ALA A 313 11.09 32.89 23.85
C ALA A 313 10.57 34.11 23.05
N LYS A 314 11.15 35.30 23.27
CA LYS A 314 10.83 36.52 22.50
C LYS A 314 11.23 36.37 21.03
N ILE A 315 12.40 35.81 20.77
CA ILE A 315 12.87 35.53 19.40
C ILE A 315 11.93 34.56 18.70
N ARG A 316 11.58 33.43 19.34
CA ARG A 316 10.66 32.43 18.79
C ARG A 316 9.31 33.03 18.43
N ALA A 317 8.72 33.82 19.33
CA ALA A 317 7.44 34.49 19.08
C ALA A 317 7.53 35.43 17.87
N PHE A 318 8.60 36.23 17.77
CA PHE A 318 8.83 37.14 16.66
C PHE A 318 8.99 36.40 15.32
N VAL A 319 9.87 35.40 15.26
CA VAL A 319 10.16 34.66 14.02
C VAL A 319 8.95 33.84 13.58
N SER A 320 8.21 33.24 14.51
CA SER A 320 6.96 32.53 14.22
C SER A 320 5.90 33.45 13.64
N GLN A 321 5.78 34.67 14.18
CA GLN A 321 4.86 35.67 13.66
C GLN A 321 5.28 36.15 12.26
N ALA A 322 6.57 36.43 12.05
CA ALA A 322 7.09 36.81 10.73
C ALA A 322 6.88 35.70 9.69
N ALA A 323 7.05 34.44 10.05
CA ALA A 323 6.77 33.31 9.15
C ALA A 323 5.28 33.26 8.76
N LYS A 324 4.37 33.43 9.72
CA LYS A 324 2.92 33.50 9.45
C LYS A 324 2.51 34.74 8.64
N GLU A 325 3.22 35.86 8.78
CA GLU A 325 3.03 37.05 7.94
C GLU A 325 3.42 36.78 6.48
N PHE A 326 4.42 35.92 6.23
CA PHE A 326 4.78 35.50 4.88
C PHE A 326 3.74 34.55 4.29
N ASP A 327 3.37 33.49 5.01
CA ASP A 327 2.27 32.58 4.69
C ASP A 327 1.83 31.86 5.97
N GLU A 328 0.52 31.81 6.22
CA GLU A 328 -0.07 31.24 7.43
C GLU A 328 0.30 29.76 7.67
N ARG A 329 0.71 29.04 6.60
CA ARG A 329 1.05 27.61 6.65
C ARG A 329 2.51 27.33 7.00
N LEU A 330 3.36 28.35 7.17
CA LEU A 330 4.73 28.16 7.64
C LEU A 330 4.76 27.99 9.15
N SER A 331 5.59 27.06 9.64
CA SER A 331 5.88 26.90 11.07
C SER A 331 7.37 27.04 11.35
N ILE A 332 7.69 27.43 12.59
CA ILE A 332 9.06 27.65 13.07
C ILE A 332 9.34 26.70 14.22
N HIS A 333 10.43 25.96 14.09
CA HIS A 333 10.87 24.91 14.99
C HIS A 333 12.31 25.19 15.44
N GLU A 334 12.73 24.59 16.56
CA GLU A 334 14.11 24.62 17.05
C GLU A 334 14.80 26.00 17.13
N VAL A 335 14.13 27.03 17.66
CA VAL A 335 14.76 28.35 17.81
C VAL A 335 15.84 28.32 18.87
N ARG A 336 17.08 28.66 18.49
CA ARG A 336 18.25 28.73 19.37
C ARG A 336 19.00 30.05 19.15
N LEU A 337 19.55 30.60 20.23
CA LEU A 337 20.40 31.79 20.19
C LEU A 337 21.84 31.41 20.56
N VAL A 338 22.78 31.62 19.63
CA VAL A 338 24.21 31.43 19.86
C VAL A 338 24.88 32.81 19.94
N PRO A 339 25.30 33.26 21.14
CA PRO A 339 25.93 34.56 21.29
C PRO A 339 27.29 34.59 20.59
N GLY A 340 27.57 35.68 19.86
CA GLY A 340 28.85 35.91 19.20
C GLY A 340 29.43 37.28 19.53
N ASN A 341 30.74 37.46 19.32
CA ASN A 341 31.46 38.69 19.73
C ASN A 341 31.02 39.97 18.99
N LEU A 342 30.48 39.84 17.77
CA LEU A 342 30.06 40.96 16.91
C LEU A 342 28.57 40.90 16.53
N SER A 343 28.03 39.70 16.42
CA SER A 343 26.62 39.43 16.15
C SER A 343 26.24 38.07 16.75
N SER A 344 25.03 37.97 17.27
CA SER A 344 24.49 36.69 17.75
C SER A 344 23.77 35.97 16.61
N ASN A 345 23.97 34.66 16.53
CA ASN A 345 23.31 33.83 15.53
C ASN A 345 21.97 33.34 16.08
N VAL A 346 20.90 33.62 15.33
CA VAL A 346 19.55 33.10 15.59
C VAL A 346 19.35 31.93 14.64
N ILE A 347 19.37 30.72 15.19
CA ILE A 347 19.29 29.47 14.43
C ILE A 347 17.87 28.92 14.59
N PHE A 348 17.22 28.54 13.50
CA PHE A 348 15.89 27.91 13.55
C PHE A 348 15.56 27.19 12.25
N ASP A 349 14.60 26.30 12.37
CA ASP A 349 14.08 25.51 11.26
C ASP A 349 12.73 26.09 10.83
N CYS A 350 12.57 26.35 9.53
CA CYS A 350 11.32 26.82 8.96
C CYS A 350 10.72 25.70 8.09
N VAL A 351 9.59 25.18 8.55
CA VAL A 351 8.91 24.07 7.90
C VAL A 351 7.87 24.62 6.93
N LYS A 352 7.94 24.19 5.67
CA LYS A 352 6.95 24.48 4.64
C LYS A 352 6.14 23.23 4.28
N PRO A 353 4.85 23.35 3.93
CA PRO A 353 4.05 22.21 3.52
C PRO A 353 4.51 21.65 2.16
N ALA A 354 4.23 20.37 1.90
CA ALA A 354 4.54 19.76 0.61
C ALA A 354 3.88 20.52 -0.56
N GLY A 355 4.67 20.79 -1.61
CA GLY A 355 4.20 21.52 -2.80
C GLY A 355 4.09 23.05 -2.62
N PHE A 356 4.72 23.61 -1.59
CA PHE A 356 4.81 25.06 -1.40
C PHE A 356 5.52 25.74 -2.58
N LYS A 357 4.95 26.85 -3.07
CA LYS A 357 5.39 27.48 -4.33
C LYS A 357 6.63 28.36 -4.17
N ALA A 358 6.81 29.00 -3.02
CA ALA A 358 7.95 29.88 -2.79
C ALA A 358 9.24 29.05 -2.67
N SER A 359 10.32 29.60 -3.23
CA SER A 359 11.65 29.02 -3.11
C SER A 359 12.22 29.22 -1.71
N ASP A 360 13.12 28.32 -1.30
CA ASP A 360 13.80 28.38 0.00
C ASP A 360 14.55 29.70 0.17
N SER A 361 15.09 30.23 -0.93
CA SER A 361 15.77 31.53 -0.94
C SER A 361 14.84 32.70 -0.66
N GLU A 362 13.59 32.67 -1.13
CA GLU A 362 12.62 33.75 -0.89
C GLU A 362 12.21 33.80 0.58
N ILE A 363 11.88 32.63 1.17
CA ILE A 363 11.51 32.51 2.59
C ILE A 363 12.69 32.96 3.46
N THR A 364 13.89 32.43 3.18
CA THR A 364 15.11 32.75 3.91
C THR A 364 15.41 34.25 3.86
N SER A 365 15.37 34.86 2.67
CA SER A 365 15.67 36.29 2.51
C SER A 365 14.66 37.17 3.25
N TYR A 366 13.38 36.80 3.21
CA TYR A 366 12.32 37.53 3.92
C TYR A 366 12.54 37.46 5.45
N LEU A 367 12.69 36.25 6.00
CA LEU A 367 12.85 36.07 7.45
C LEU A 367 14.14 36.72 7.95
N GLN A 368 15.24 36.57 7.22
CA GLN A 368 16.51 37.20 7.57
C GLN A 368 16.40 38.73 7.60
N LYS A 369 15.66 39.33 6.65
CA LYS A 369 15.39 40.76 6.64
C LYS A 369 14.57 41.17 7.87
N ARG A 370 13.47 40.48 8.18
CA ARG A 370 12.59 40.81 9.32
C ARG A 370 13.33 40.73 10.65
N VAL A 371 14.15 39.71 10.86
CA VAL A 371 14.95 39.57 12.09
C VAL A 371 16.04 40.64 12.19
N THR A 372 16.70 40.97 11.08
CA THR A 372 17.71 42.05 11.07
C THR A 372 17.09 43.43 11.33
N GLU A 373 15.87 43.68 10.83
CA GLU A 373 15.10 44.89 11.13
C GLU A 373 14.69 44.99 12.61
N TRP A 374 14.37 43.84 13.22
CA TRP A 374 14.00 43.77 14.63
C TRP A 374 15.19 43.96 15.56
N ASN A 375 16.33 43.32 15.27
CA ASN A 375 17.58 43.53 15.98
C ASN A 375 18.79 43.44 15.02
N PRO A 376 19.48 44.57 14.75
CA PRO A 376 20.62 44.60 13.83
C PRO A 376 21.80 43.71 14.23
N CYS A 377 21.90 43.34 15.51
CA CYS A 377 22.93 42.45 16.05
C CYS A 377 22.63 40.96 15.81
N TYR A 378 21.45 40.61 15.31
CA TYR A 378 21.09 39.22 15.01
C TYR A 378 21.39 38.87 13.54
N ARG A 379 21.86 37.64 13.34
CA ARG A 379 22.06 37.03 12.03
C ARG A 379 21.37 35.67 12.01
N CYS A 380 20.50 35.45 11.03
CA CYS A 380 19.77 34.19 10.94
C CYS A 380 20.62 33.09 10.28
N VAL A 381 20.54 31.90 10.84
CA VAL A 381 20.92 30.64 10.17
C VAL A 381 19.64 29.83 10.06
N ILE A 382 19.08 29.76 8.86
CA ILE A 382 17.76 29.17 8.63
C ILE A 382 17.93 27.87 7.87
N LYS A 383 17.40 26.77 8.41
CA LYS A 383 17.22 25.52 7.69
C LYS A 383 15.78 25.48 7.19
N ILE A 384 15.59 25.32 5.88
CA ILE A 384 14.25 25.13 5.32
C ILE A 384 13.97 23.64 5.25
N GLU A 385 12.89 23.21 5.88
CA GLU A 385 12.43 21.83 5.89
C GLU A 385 11.07 21.71 5.23
N GLN A 386 10.76 20.53 4.71
CA GLN A 386 9.49 20.28 4.07
C GLN A 386 8.72 19.21 4.85
N SER A 387 7.53 19.56 5.35
CA SER A 387 6.62 18.58 5.94
C SER A 387 5.96 17.76 4.85
N TYR A 388 6.07 16.43 4.97
CA TYR A 388 5.38 15.44 4.13
C TYR A 388 4.23 14.74 4.87
N VAL A 389 4.01 15.11 6.13
CA VAL A 389 2.96 14.59 7.02
C VAL A 389 1.99 15.71 7.36
#